data_AF-A0A2S8ZLG5-F1
#
_entry.id   AF-A0A2S8ZLG5-F1
#
_cell.length_a   1.000
_cell.length_b   1.000
_cell.length_c   1.000
_cell.angle_alpha   90.00
_cell.angle_beta   90.00
_cell.angle_gamma   90.00
#
_symmetry.space_group_name_H-M   'P 1'
#
loop_
_entity.id
_entity.type
_entity.pdbx_description
1 polymer ?
#
loop_
_entity_poly.entity_id
_entity_poly.type
_entity_poly.pdbx_seq_one_letter_code
_entity_poly.pdbx_strand_id
1 'polypeptide(L)'
;MIHLHIDKIKEKWTNENIKLSPPATPESIKTAEEMIDFHFPDDFKEFYLKLDGFEDWDWTKNMFSIWPLARILEEYHNENDKSFIVFAEYLINAHHIGFVKGKNGVFKNTGEIPVRIADTFSETIFLINSDAGILY
;
A
#
# COMPACT_ATOMS: atom_id res chain seq x y z
N MET A 1 -18.56 -3.25 6.08
CA MET A 1 -17.59 -2.18 5.76
C MET A 1 -16.70 -2.00 6.98
N ILE A 2 -15.42 -2.38 6.89
CA ILE A 2 -14.48 -2.20 8.00
C ILE A 2 -14.14 -0.71 8.06
N HIS A 3 -14.42 -0.06 9.19
CA HIS A 3 -14.05 1.33 9.38
C HIS A 3 -12.64 1.37 9.98
N LEU A 4 -11.65 1.72 9.15
CA LEU A 4 -10.27 1.75 9.58
C LEU A 4 -10.03 2.94 10.51
N HIS A 5 -9.65 2.69 11.76
CA HIS A 5 -9.23 3.75 12.68
C HIS A 5 -7.78 4.15 12.40
N ILE A 6 -7.58 4.92 11.32
CA ILE A 6 -6.24 5.31 10.83
C ILE A 6 -5.40 5.93 11.95
N ASP A 7 -6.00 6.76 12.82
CA ASP A 7 -5.28 7.41 13.92
C ASP A 7 -4.73 6.40 14.94
N LYS A 8 -5.46 5.31 15.22
CA LYS A 8 -4.98 4.22 16.09
C LYS A 8 -3.86 3.42 15.45
N ILE A 9 -3.92 3.25 14.13
CA ILE A 9 -2.88 2.54 13.37
C ILE A 9 -1.60 3.37 13.35
N LYS A 10 -1.71 4.68 13.09
CA LYS A 10 -0.59 5.62 13.20
C LYS A 10 0.04 5.57 14.58
N GLU A 11 -0.76 5.68 15.64
CA GLU A 11 -0.27 5.60 17.02
C GLU A 11 0.46 4.28 17.29
N LYS A 12 -0.12 3.15 16.88
CA LYS A 12 0.50 1.83 17.00
C LYS A 12 1.86 1.79 16.29
N TRP A 13 1.95 2.18 15.02
CA TRP A 13 3.19 2.13 14.25
C TRP A 13 4.25 3.08 14.78
N THR A 14 3.86 4.29 15.22
CA THR A 14 4.78 5.20 15.92
C THR A 14 5.31 4.58 17.21
N ASN A 15 4.47 3.90 18.00
CA ASN A 15 4.89 3.20 19.21
C ASN A 15 5.78 1.97 18.92
N GLU A 16 5.65 1.39 17.73
CA GLU A 16 6.54 0.34 17.21
C GLU A 16 7.85 0.90 16.64
N ASN A 17 8.07 2.23 16.72
CA ASN A 17 9.21 2.97 16.16
C ASN A 17 9.32 2.91 14.63
N ILE A 18 8.21 2.63 13.94
CA ILE A 18 8.16 2.72 12.49
C ILE A 18 8.14 4.19 12.11
N LYS A 19 9.07 4.60 11.26
CA LYS A 19 9.11 5.94 10.70
C LYS A 19 8.00 6.11 9.68
N LEU A 20 7.16 7.12 9.92
CA LEU A 20 5.98 7.39 9.11
C LEU A 20 6.24 8.59 8.21
N SER A 21 5.92 8.45 6.93
CA SER A 21 5.98 9.58 6.00
C SER A 21 4.90 10.62 6.34
N PRO A 22 5.16 11.91 6.07
CA PRO A 22 4.14 12.95 6.25
C PRO A 22 2.91 12.66 5.36
N PRO A 23 1.72 13.15 5.72
CA PRO A 23 0.53 12.94 4.89
C PRO A 23 0.72 13.47 3.46
N ALA A 24 0.17 12.75 2.48
CA ALA A 24 0.11 13.19 1.11
C ALA A 24 -0.83 14.39 0.95
N THR A 25 -0.69 15.15 -0.14
CA THR A 25 -1.65 16.20 -0.49
C THR A 25 -2.65 15.70 -1.54
N PRO A 26 -3.85 16.31 -1.66
CA PRO A 26 -4.78 15.98 -2.74
C PRO A 26 -4.13 16.15 -4.12
N GLU A 27 -3.28 17.16 -4.29
CA GLU A 27 -2.56 17.41 -5.53
C GLU A 27 -1.54 16.30 -5.83
N SER A 28 -0.78 15.83 -4.82
CA SER A 28 0.21 14.77 -5.04
C SER A 28 -0.46 13.44 -5.39
N ILE A 29 -1.59 13.11 -4.76
CA ILE A 29 -2.41 11.94 -5.12
C ILE A 29 -2.90 12.08 -6.56
N LYS A 30 -3.49 13.23 -6.91
CA LYS A 30 -4.00 13.47 -8.27
C LYS A 30 -2.89 13.35 -9.33
N THR A 31 -1.73 13.95 -9.08
CA THR A 31 -0.57 13.82 -9.97
C THR A 31 -0.11 12.38 -10.08
N ALA A 32 -0.11 11.61 -8.99
CA ALA A 32 0.22 10.19 -9.03
C ALA A 32 -0.75 9.40 -9.91
N GLU A 33 -2.07 9.62 -9.74
CA GLU A 33 -3.12 9.00 -10.57
C GLU A 33 -2.93 9.31 -12.07
N GLU A 34 -2.62 10.56 -12.41
CA GLU A 34 -2.36 11.00 -13.78
C GLU A 34 -1.09 10.36 -14.37
N MET A 35 -0.01 10.29 -13.58
CA MET A 35 1.28 9.73 -14.03
C MET A 35 1.22 8.23 -14.31
N ILE A 36 0.43 7.50 -13.52
CA ILE A 36 0.32 6.04 -13.66
C ILE A 36 -0.95 5.62 -14.40
N ASP A 37 -1.79 6.55 -14.87
CA ASP A 37 -3.06 6.26 -15.54
C ASP A 37 -3.91 5.24 -14.76
N PHE A 38 -4.20 5.58 -13.50
CA PHE A 38 -4.99 4.77 -12.57
C PHE A 38 -5.66 5.65 -11.53
N HIS A 39 -6.94 5.38 -11.23
CA HIS A 39 -7.64 6.03 -10.13
C HIS A 39 -7.55 5.17 -8.87
N PHE A 40 -6.96 5.72 -7.82
CA PHE A 40 -6.89 5.03 -6.54
C PHE A 40 -8.27 4.96 -5.88
N PRO A 41 -8.57 3.84 -5.19
CA PRO A 41 -9.78 3.73 -4.38
C PRO A 41 -9.90 4.84 -3.33
N ASP A 42 -11.13 5.22 -2.98
CA ASP A 42 -11.36 6.30 -2.01
C ASP A 42 -10.72 6.01 -0.64
N ASP A 43 -10.75 4.76 -0.20
CA ASP A 43 -10.17 4.35 1.08
C ASP A 43 -8.62 4.34 1.09
N PHE A 44 -7.99 4.15 -0.08
CA PHE A 44 -6.56 4.43 -0.27
C PHE A 44 -6.29 5.93 -0.11
N LYS A 45 -7.03 6.78 -0.82
CA LYS A 45 -6.81 8.25 -0.77
C LYS A 45 -7.03 8.80 0.64
N GLU A 46 -8.07 8.36 1.34
CA GLU A 46 -8.34 8.74 2.73
C GLU A 46 -7.18 8.36 3.68
N PHE A 47 -6.58 7.18 3.47
CA PHE A 47 -5.42 6.75 4.24
C PHE A 47 -4.20 7.62 3.94
N TYR A 48 -3.88 7.83 2.66
CA TYR A 48 -2.69 8.56 2.23
C TYR A 48 -2.74 10.04 2.60
N LEU A 49 -3.93 10.65 2.62
CA LEU A 49 -4.15 12.02 3.14
C LEU A 49 -3.92 12.15 4.65
N LYS A 50 -3.78 11.04 5.38
CA LYS A 50 -3.41 11.01 6.80
C LYS A 50 -2.02 10.46 7.05
N LEU A 51 -1.51 9.61 6.16
CA LEU A 51 -0.23 8.91 6.28
C LEU A 51 0.21 8.39 4.91
N ASP A 52 1.28 8.94 4.34
CA ASP A 52 1.84 8.52 3.04
C ASP A 52 2.79 7.31 3.19
N GLY A 53 2.33 6.23 3.83
CA GLY A 53 3.17 5.05 4.07
C GLY A 53 4.37 5.27 5.01
N PHE A 54 5.41 4.47 4.85
CA PHE A 54 6.60 4.43 5.72
C PHE A 54 7.80 5.12 5.08
N GLU A 55 8.65 5.70 5.91
CA GLU A 55 9.90 6.35 5.47
C GLU A 55 11.03 5.32 5.31
N ASP A 56 12.03 5.58 4.46
CA ASP A 56 13.29 4.82 4.38
C ASP A 56 13.18 3.29 4.35
N TRP A 57 12.15 2.73 3.69
CA TRP A 57 11.92 1.27 3.62
C TRP A 57 11.64 0.62 4.97
N ASP A 58 11.24 1.41 5.97
CA ASP A 58 10.86 0.87 7.27
C ASP A 58 9.72 -0.14 7.13
N TRP A 59 9.59 -1.01 8.11
CA TRP A 59 8.66 -2.12 8.06
C TRP A 59 8.08 -2.46 9.42
N THR A 60 6.92 -3.09 9.40
CA THR A 60 6.32 -3.71 10.58
C THR A 60 7.19 -4.86 11.08
N LYS A 61 7.05 -5.26 12.35
CA LYS A 61 7.69 -6.46 12.92
C LYS A 61 7.52 -7.74 12.06
N ASN A 62 6.47 -7.79 11.24
CA ASN A 62 6.14 -8.90 10.35
C ASN A 62 6.64 -8.67 8.91
N MET A 63 7.61 -7.77 8.75
CA MET A 63 8.37 -7.49 7.52
C MET A 63 7.55 -6.91 6.37
N PHE A 64 6.39 -6.30 6.65
CA PHE A 64 5.64 -5.53 5.67
C PHE A 64 6.08 -4.07 5.65
N SER A 65 6.39 -3.54 4.47
CA SER A 65 6.58 -2.11 4.23
C SER A 65 5.42 -1.57 3.40
N ILE A 66 4.86 -0.42 3.80
CA ILE A 66 3.85 0.32 3.03
C ILE A 66 4.57 1.49 2.38
N TRP A 67 4.47 1.59 1.06
CA TRP A 67 5.26 2.54 0.30
C TRP A 67 4.64 3.94 0.29
N PRO A 68 5.44 5.01 0.39
CA PRO A 68 4.97 6.35 0.06
C PRO A 68 4.65 6.46 -1.43
N LEU A 69 3.78 7.39 -1.81
CA LEU A 69 3.43 7.68 -3.20
C LEU A 69 4.67 7.87 -4.07
N ALA A 70 5.67 8.59 -3.57
CA ALA A 70 6.92 8.81 -4.28
C ALA A 70 7.59 7.49 -4.72
N ARG A 71 7.60 6.49 -3.85
CA ARG A 71 8.16 5.17 -4.13
C ARG A 71 7.26 4.35 -5.05
N ILE A 72 5.93 4.40 -4.87
CA ILE A 72 4.99 3.77 -5.80
C ILE A 72 5.26 4.27 -7.23
N LEU A 73 5.47 5.58 -7.41
CA LEU A 73 5.76 6.17 -8.71
C LEU A 73 7.13 5.76 -9.24
N GLU A 74 8.18 5.81 -8.42
CA GLU A 74 9.53 5.40 -8.80
C GLU A 74 9.56 3.95 -9.29
N GLU A 75 9.04 3.02 -8.48
CA GLU A 75 9.01 1.59 -8.79
C GLU A 75 8.11 1.32 -10.00
N TYR A 76 6.93 1.95 -10.05
CA TYR A 76 6.06 1.83 -11.22
C TYR A 76 6.77 2.29 -12.49
N HIS A 77 7.62 3.32 -12.47
CA HIS A 77 8.36 3.75 -13.66
C HIS A 77 9.49 2.80 -14.05
N ASN A 78 10.15 2.16 -13.09
CA ASN A 78 11.24 1.21 -13.32
C ASN A 78 10.75 -0.17 -13.80
N GLU A 79 9.51 -0.55 -13.47
CA GLU A 79 8.94 -1.84 -13.87
C GLU A 79 8.59 -1.92 -15.36
N ASN A 80 8.76 -3.09 -15.98
CA ASN A 80 8.31 -3.27 -17.37
C ASN A 80 6.79 -3.49 -17.45
N ASP A 81 6.23 -4.21 -16.47
CA ASP A 81 4.81 -4.48 -16.39
C ASP A 81 4.08 -3.33 -15.67
N LYS A 82 3.36 -2.53 -16.44
CA LYS A 82 2.54 -1.40 -15.93
C LYS A 82 1.13 -1.82 -15.50
N SER A 83 0.81 -3.12 -15.51
CA SER A 83 -0.52 -3.63 -15.15
C SER A 83 -0.70 -3.79 -13.64
N PHE A 84 0.39 -3.87 -12.88
CA PHE A 84 0.38 -4.05 -11.42
C PHE A 84 0.97 -2.83 -10.72
N ILE A 85 0.22 -2.25 -9.79
CA ILE A 85 0.62 -1.05 -9.03
C ILE A 85 0.84 -1.47 -7.59
N VAL A 86 2.11 -1.61 -7.21
CA VAL A 86 2.52 -2.03 -5.86
C VAL A 86 2.38 -0.85 -4.89
N PHE A 87 1.79 -1.09 -3.72
CA PHE A 87 1.78 -0.11 -2.62
C PHE A 87 2.37 -0.67 -1.32
N ALA A 88 2.62 -1.98 -1.25
CA ALA A 88 3.26 -2.60 -0.11
C ALA A 88 4.06 -3.84 -0.55
N GLU A 89 5.07 -4.18 0.23
CA GLU A 89 5.90 -5.36 0.01
C GLU A 89 6.08 -6.15 1.30
N TYR A 90 6.42 -7.43 1.13
CA TYR A 90 6.91 -8.30 2.19
C TYR A 90 8.38 -8.66 1.93
N LEU A 91 9.20 -8.55 2.97
CA LEU A 91 10.57 -9.10 3.02
C LEU A 91 11.42 -8.74 1.78
N ILE A 92 11.65 -7.44 1.57
CA ILE A 92 12.54 -6.92 0.51
C ILE A 92 12.13 -7.48 -0.87
N ASN A 93 10.93 -7.14 -1.31
CA ASN A 93 10.33 -7.53 -2.58
C ASN A 93 10.11 -9.04 -2.79
N ALA A 94 10.07 -9.84 -1.72
CA ALA A 94 9.70 -11.25 -1.85
C ALA A 94 8.24 -11.41 -2.32
N HIS A 95 7.34 -10.57 -1.79
CA HIS A 95 5.95 -10.47 -2.24
C HIS A 95 5.58 -9.01 -2.44
N HIS A 96 4.80 -8.74 -3.48
CA HIS A 96 4.19 -7.45 -3.72
C HIS A 96 2.70 -7.49 -3.45
N ILE A 97 2.18 -6.42 -2.86
CA ILE A 97 0.76 -6.20 -2.64
C ILE A 97 0.37 -4.91 -3.37
N GLY A 98 -0.69 -5.01 -4.17
CA GLY A 98 -1.01 -3.95 -5.10
C GLY A 98 -2.37 -4.07 -5.77
N PHE A 99 -2.59 -3.13 -6.69
CA PHE A 99 -3.76 -3.09 -7.56
C PHE A 99 -3.41 -3.68 -8.93
N VAL A 100 -4.36 -4.40 -9.53
CA VAL A 100 -4.28 -4.80 -10.95
C VAL A 100 -5.16 -3.86 -11.75
N LYS A 101 -4.61 -3.17 -12.75
CA LYS A 101 -5.39 -2.27 -13.62
C LYS A 101 -6.57 -3.00 -14.25
N GLY A 102 -7.75 -2.37 -14.21
CA GLY A 102 -8.99 -2.92 -14.74
C GLY A 102 -9.63 -4.03 -13.88
N LYS A 103 -9.10 -4.34 -12.68
CA LYS A 103 -9.71 -5.26 -11.72
C LYS A 103 -10.00 -4.57 -10.40
N ASN A 104 -11.10 -4.97 -9.76
CA ASN A 104 -11.45 -4.51 -8.42
C ASN A 104 -10.78 -5.37 -7.35
N GLY A 105 -10.38 -4.74 -6.25
CA GLY A 105 -9.76 -5.37 -5.10
C GLY A 105 -8.24 -5.22 -5.05
N VAL A 106 -7.64 -5.83 -4.03
CA VAL A 106 -6.20 -5.85 -3.80
C VAL A 106 -5.66 -7.25 -4.00
N PHE A 107 -4.47 -7.34 -4.56
CA PHE A 107 -3.85 -8.58 -5.00
C PHE A 107 -2.45 -8.75 -4.40
N LYS A 108 -2.08 -10.00 -4.11
CA LYS A 108 -0.72 -10.43 -3.81
C LYS A 108 -0.08 -10.98 -5.09
N ASN A 109 1.15 -10.57 -5.38
CA ASN A 109 1.97 -11.08 -6.46
C ASN A 109 3.30 -11.61 -5.91
N THR A 110 3.64 -12.85 -6.25
CA THR A 110 4.87 -13.55 -5.84
C THR A 110 5.71 -14.00 -7.03
N GLY A 111 5.56 -13.34 -8.19
CA GLY A 111 6.18 -13.73 -9.46
C GLY A 111 5.31 -14.66 -10.31
N GLU A 112 4.06 -14.88 -9.90
CA GLU A 112 3.06 -15.66 -10.63
C GLU A 112 1.83 -14.79 -10.97
N ILE A 113 0.71 -15.41 -11.34
CA ILE A 113 -0.56 -14.70 -11.56
C ILE A 113 -1.01 -14.06 -10.23
N PRO A 114 -1.25 -12.74 -10.18
CA PRO A 114 -1.68 -12.08 -8.95
C PRO A 114 -2.99 -12.66 -8.39
N VAL A 115 -3.00 -12.95 -7.10
CA VAL A 115 -4.14 -13.54 -6.37
C VAL A 115 -4.82 -12.47 -5.54
N ARG A 116 -6.15 -12.34 -5.66
CA ARG A 116 -6.93 -11.38 -4.86
C ARG A 116 -6.90 -11.78 -3.38
N ILE A 117 -6.56 -10.85 -2.51
CA ILE A 117 -6.48 -11.06 -1.05
C ILE A 117 -7.51 -10.24 -0.26
N ALA A 118 -8.03 -9.17 -0.85
CA ALA A 118 -9.00 -8.28 -0.21
C ALA A 118 -9.87 -7.56 -1.23
N ASP A 119 -11.03 -7.08 -0.77
CA ASP A 119 -11.96 -6.29 -1.57
C ASP A 119 -11.60 -4.80 -1.57
N THR A 120 -10.96 -4.32 -0.50
CA THR A 120 -10.56 -2.91 -0.36
C THR A 120 -9.15 -2.74 0.18
N PHE A 121 -8.60 -1.52 0.04
CA PHE A 121 -7.30 -1.18 0.59
C PHE A 121 -7.32 -1.24 2.13
N SER A 122 -8.36 -0.72 2.77
CA SER A 122 -8.52 -0.73 4.23
C SER A 122 -8.54 -2.14 4.81
N GLU A 123 -9.19 -3.08 4.12
CA GLU A 123 -9.16 -4.49 4.50
C GLU A 123 -7.72 -5.05 4.44
N THR A 124 -6.95 -4.67 3.42
CA THR A 124 -5.53 -5.06 3.31
C THR A 124 -4.70 -4.50 4.47
N ILE A 125 -4.90 -3.23 4.85
CA ILE A 125 -4.22 -2.64 6.02
C ILE A 125 -4.60 -3.36 7.31
N PHE A 126 -5.86 -3.80 7.44
CA PHE A 126 -6.28 -4.65 8.56
C PHE A 126 -5.56 -6.00 8.55
N LEU A 127 -5.50 -6.68 7.39
CA LEU A 127 -4.79 -7.95 7.24
C LEU A 127 -3.32 -7.83 7.67
N ILE A 128 -2.61 -6.81 7.20
CA ILE A 128 -1.20 -6.54 7.57
C ILE A 128 -1.08 -6.33 9.08
N ASN A 129 -1.95 -5.51 9.67
CA ASN A 129 -1.92 -5.23 11.11
C ASN A 129 -2.28 -6.43 11.99
N SER A 130 -3.08 -7.35 11.46
CA SER A 130 -3.55 -8.56 12.14
C SER A 130 -2.65 -9.77 11.93
N ASP A 131 -1.58 -9.65 11.14
CA ASP A 131 -0.69 -10.76 10.78
C ASP A 131 -1.43 -11.93 10.09
N ALA A 132 -2.30 -11.59 9.13
CA ALA A 132 -3.18 -12.58 8.53
C ALA A 132 -2.41 -13.58 7.64
N GLY A 133 -2.66 -14.88 7.85
CA GLY A 133 -1.99 -15.96 7.13
C GLY A 133 -2.12 -15.91 5.60
N ILE A 134 -3.16 -15.26 5.06
CA ILE A 134 -3.37 -15.09 3.60
C ILE A 134 -2.26 -14.26 2.92
N LEU A 135 -1.52 -13.46 3.70
CA LEU A 135 -0.45 -12.60 3.19
C LEU A 135 0.83 -13.36 2.87
N TYR A 136 1.00 -14.57 3.41
CA TYR A 136 2.13 -15.48 3.17
C TYR A 136 1.75 -16.50 2.10
#